data_AF-A0A535VIV1-F1
#
_entry.id   AF-A0A535VIV1-F1
#
_cell.length_a   1.000
_cell.length_b   1.000
_cell.length_c   1.000
_cell.angle_alpha   90.00
_cell.angle_beta   90.00
_cell.angle_gamma   90.00
#
_symmetry.space_group_name_H-M   'P 1'
#
loop_
_entity.id
_entity.type
_entity.pdbx_description
1 polymer ?
#
loop_
_entity_poly.entity_id
_entity_poly.type
_entity_poly.pdbx_seq_one_letter_code
_entity_poly.pdbx_strand_id
1 'polypeptide(L)'
;MDPELEKRLHNASREDLIQLLEELSVRHPVLLTEIMSILERLPDESVSAEESDEEVTEDWDFNGDEQALPAFPTHPILPPRNNETHQQRVEEFARRLRQEESPQVLFEMLRDLVEDAVSFSGQKEGYAALDLFAVLIDERLLELNPVTTPLFDEMIDAGMYSLEAVLTEASSNTLFDKDTAALSPLLNAQVRHRWLERLFALWLKRLDAHRVEEDLPELILDVAWSEDILHLRSLVQSELQKHPQTAHANIVDFSHQYRTKALEKFLKELPRT
;
A
#
# COMPACT_ATOMS: atom_id res chain seq x y z
N MET A 1 21.15 5.94 -23.17
CA MET A 1 19.83 5.80 -22.50
C MET A 1 20.11 4.89 -21.32
N ASP A 2 20.89 5.38 -20.35
CA ASP A 2 21.42 4.56 -19.25
C ASP A 2 21.53 5.32 -17.90
N PRO A 3 20.49 6.02 -17.38
CA PRO A 3 20.55 6.59 -16.03
C PRO A 3 19.79 5.78 -14.96
N GLU A 4 18.92 4.85 -15.34
CA GLU A 4 18.10 4.10 -14.37
C GLU A 4 18.83 2.89 -13.78
N LEU A 5 19.64 2.21 -14.60
CA LEU A 5 20.37 1.02 -14.15
C LEU A 5 21.48 1.39 -13.17
N GLU A 6 22.19 2.50 -13.41
CA GLU A 6 23.23 3.03 -12.50
C GLU A 6 22.63 3.49 -11.17
N LYS A 7 21.47 4.17 -11.18
CA LYS A 7 20.77 4.55 -9.95
C LYS A 7 20.32 3.34 -9.13
N ARG A 8 19.89 2.27 -9.80
CA ARG A 8 19.45 1.03 -9.13
C ARG A 8 20.63 0.23 -8.56
N LEU A 9 21.78 0.25 -9.24
CA LEU A 9 23.02 -0.35 -8.74
C LEU A 9 23.56 0.37 -7.50
N HIS A 10 23.39 1.69 -7.41
CA HIS A 10 23.81 2.47 -6.24
C HIS A 10 22.94 2.26 -5.01
N ASN A 11 21.68 1.89 -5.20
CA ASN A 11 20.72 1.65 -4.11
C ASN A 11 20.58 0.17 -3.73
N ALA A 12 21.24 -0.74 -4.45
CA ALA A 12 21.18 -2.18 -4.20
C ALA A 12 22.09 -2.56 -3.03
N SER A 13 21.63 -3.49 -2.19
CA SER A 13 22.46 -4.01 -1.10
C SER A 13 23.64 -4.81 -1.65
N ARG A 14 24.72 -4.93 -0.87
CA ARG A 14 25.91 -5.69 -1.25
C ARG A 14 25.58 -7.16 -1.59
N GLU A 15 24.57 -7.72 -0.92
CA GLU A 15 24.11 -9.09 -1.14
C GLU A 15 23.37 -9.23 -2.47
N ASP A 16 22.51 -8.25 -2.81
CA ASP A 16 21.81 -8.20 -4.10
C ASP A 16 22.79 -8.03 -5.27
N LEU A 17 23.85 -7.24 -5.07
CA LEU A 17 24.91 -7.05 -6.07
C LEU A 17 25.73 -8.31 -6.29
N ILE A 18 26.03 -9.06 -5.23
CA ILE A 18 26.74 -10.35 -5.31
C ILE A 18 25.87 -11.37 -6.06
N GLN A 19 24.57 -11.42 -5.75
CA GLN A 19 23.64 -12.36 -6.37
C GLN A 19 23.44 -12.06 -7.86
N LEU A 20 23.37 -10.77 -8.25
CA LEU A 20 23.35 -10.33 -9.64
C LEU A 20 24.62 -10.73 -10.40
N LEU A 21 25.77 -10.64 -9.74
CA LEU A 21 27.07 -10.99 -10.32
C LEU A 21 27.22 -12.51 -10.53
N GLU A 22 26.75 -13.31 -9.58
CA GLU A 22 26.70 -14.77 -9.68
C GLU A 22 25.79 -15.19 -10.85
N GLU A 23 24.60 -14.59 -10.99
CA GLU A 23 23.67 -14.94 -12.06
C GLU A 23 24.12 -14.46 -13.46
N LEU A 24 24.79 -13.31 -13.56
CA LEU A 24 25.41 -12.82 -14.79
C LEU A 24 26.57 -13.73 -15.24
N SER A 25 27.34 -14.24 -14.28
CA SER A 25 28.47 -15.13 -14.53
C SER A 25 28.01 -16.50 -15.09
N VAL A 26 26.84 -16.98 -14.66
CA VAL A 26 26.23 -18.23 -15.14
C VAL A 26 25.64 -18.08 -16.54
N ARG A 27 25.01 -16.93 -16.85
CA ARG A 27 24.34 -16.71 -18.15
C ARG A 27 25.30 -16.31 -19.28
N HIS A 28 26.41 -15.66 -18.96
CA HIS A 28 27.36 -15.17 -19.97
C HIS A 28 28.81 -15.50 -19.58
N PRO A 29 29.32 -16.69 -19.90
CA PRO A 29 30.69 -17.11 -19.54
C PRO A 29 31.78 -16.22 -20.15
N VAL A 30 31.47 -15.47 -21.22
CA VAL A 30 32.38 -14.48 -21.85
C VAL A 30 32.51 -13.21 -20.98
N LEU A 31 31.45 -12.80 -20.29
CA LEU A 31 31.49 -11.67 -19.35
C LEU A 31 32.24 -12.03 -18.07
N LEU A 32 32.18 -13.29 -17.63
CA LEU A 32 32.95 -13.80 -16.50
C LEU A 32 34.46 -13.66 -16.74
N THR A 33 34.94 -13.95 -17.96
CA THR A 33 36.35 -13.74 -18.34
C THR A 33 36.76 -12.27 -18.37
N GLU A 34 35.86 -11.37 -18.77
CA GLU A 34 36.15 -9.93 -18.72
C GLU A 34 36.15 -9.39 -17.29
N ILE A 35 35.19 -9.80 -16.45
CA ILE A 35 35.10 -9.44 -15.02
C ILE A 35 36.32 -9.95 -14.26
N MET A 36 36.75 -11.19 -14.48
CA MET A 36 37.99 -11.71 -13.90
C MET A 36 39.22 -10.94 -14.39
N SER A 37 39.27 -10.54 -15.67
CA SER A 37 40.39 -9.74 -16.20
C SER A 37 40.43 -8.31 -15.63
N ILE A 38 39.27 -7.75 -15.27
CA ILE A 38 39.14 -6.45 -14.62
C ILE A 38 39.51 -6.55 -13.13
N LEU A 39 39.08 -7.63 -12.45
CA LEU A 39 39.47 -7.93 -11.07
C LEU A 39 40.96 -8.26 -10.93
N GLU A 40 41.59 -8.93 -11.88
CA GLU A 40 43.05 -9.13 -11.93
C GLU A 40 43.82 -7.85 -12.30
N ARG A 41 43.15 -6.84 -12.87
CA ARG A 41 43.72 -5.53 -13.21
C ARG A 41 43.54 -4.47 -12.14
N LEU A 42 42.76 -4.74 -11.09
CA LEU A 42 42.75 -3.91 -9.90
C LEU A 42 44.12 -4.08 -9.22
N PRO A 43 44.94 -3.02 -9.11
CA PRO A 43 46.17 -3.12 -8.32
C PRO A 43 45.78 -3.48 -6.89
N ASP A 44 46.54 -4.42 -6.33
CA ASP A 44 46.48 -4.86 -4.95
C ASP A 44 46.85 -3.67 -4.03
N GLU A 45 45.92 -2.73 -3.87
CA GLU A 45 46.00 -1.69 -2.85
C GLU A 45 45.52 -2.27 -1.53
N SER A 46 46.35 -3.17 -1.00
CA SER A 46 46.49 -3.36 0.44
C SER A 46 47.00 -2.04 1.02
N VAL A 47 46.09 -1.11 1.31
CA VAL A 47 46.42 0.12 2.06
C VAL A 47 45.85 -0.03 3.46
N SER A 48 46.80 -0.30 4.37
CA SER A 48 46.78 0.05 5.78
C SER A 48 45.86 1.23 6.08
N ALA A 49 44.84 0.99 6.89
CA ALA A 49 44.14 2.06 7.59
C ALA A 49 45.01 2.53 8.77
N GLU A 50 45.82 3.55 8.55
CA GLU A 50 46.35 4.41 9.61
C GLU A 50 45.84 5.85 9.36
N GLU A 51 45.12 6.34 10.37
CA GLU A 51 45.02 7.72 10.84
C GLU A 51 44.87 8.85 9.80
N SER A 52 43.65 9.40 9.73
CA SER A 52 43.48 10.86 9.65
C SER A 52 42.15 11.26 10.27
N ASP A 53 42.27 12.00 11.36
CA ASP A 53 41.23 12.79 12.02
C ASP A 53 40.39 13.60 11.01
N GLU A 54 39.08 13.61 11.22
CA GLU A 54 38.26 14.82 11.29
C GLU A 54 36.90 14.45 11.90
N GLU A 55 36.86 14.39 13.24
CA GLU A 55 35.63 14.47 14.02
C GLU A 55 35.00 15.85 13.80
N VAL A 56 33.98 15.90 12.94
CA VAL A 56 32.98 16.97 12.96
C VAL A 56 31.75 16.41 13.65
N THR A 57 31.75 16.46 14.98
CA THR A 57 30.53 16.32 15.79
C THR A 57 29.71 17.59 15.64
N GLU A 58 28.83 17.63 14.65
CA GLU A 58 27.73 18.58 14.63
C GLU A 58 26.66 18.09 15.60
N ASP A 59 26.68 18.70 16.79
CA ASP A 59 25.62 18.63 17.80
C ASP A 59 24.29 19.12 17.20
N TRP A 60 23.51 18.18 16.64
CA TRP A 60 22.10 18.38 16.35
C TRP A 60 21.31 18.23 17.65
N ASP A 61 21.35 19.27 18.47
CA ASP A 61 20.50 19.44 19.63
C ASP A 61 19.09 19.84 19.15
N PHE A 62 18.25 18.84 18.87
CA PHE A 62 16.85 19.00 18.48
C PHE A 62 15.94 18.26 19.47
N ASN A 63 15.30 19.06 20.34
CA ASN A 63 13.98 18.90 20.98
C ASN A 63 13.64 17.52 21.60
N GLY A 64 13.31 17.44 22.88
CA GLY A 64 12.15 18.12 23.47
C GLY A 64 11.07 17.07 23.73
N ASP A 65 10.96 16.66 25.00
CA ASP A 65 9.91 15.79 25.58
C ASP A 65 9.28 14.75 24.63
N GLU A 66 9.94 13.60 24.51
CA GLU A 66 9.28 12.36 24.14
C GLU A 66 8.17 12.06 25.17
N GLN A 67 6.94 12.47 24.85
CA GLN A 67 5.77 11.78 25.38
C GLN A 67 5.84 10.35 24.86
N ALA A 68 6.34 9.46 25.71
CA ALA A 68 6.31 8.03 25.53
C ALA A 68 4.90 7.61 25.10
N LEU A 69 4.76 7.23 23.83
CA LEU A 69 3.61 6.47 23.36
C LEU A 69 3.51 5.21 24.25
N PRO A 70 2.32 4.85 24.74
CA PRO A 70 2.17 3.66 25.56
C PRO A 70 2.61 2.45 24.72
N ALA A 71 3.63 1.74 25.22
CA ALA A 71 4.10 0.49 24.64
C ALA A 71 2.91 -0.48 24.54
N PHE A 72 2.51 -0.82 23.31
CA PHE A 72 1.49 -1.81 23.05
C PHE A 72 1.98 -3.20 23.53
N PRO A 73 1.11 -4.01 24.15
CA PRO A 73 1.48 -5.35 24.58
C PRO A 73 1.90 -6.18 23.37
N THR A 74 3.13 -6.69 23.42
CA THR A 74 3.69 -7.59 22.40
C THR A 74 2.90 -8.90 22.42
N HIS A 75 1.96 -9.07 21.50
CA HIS A 75 1.32 -10.37 21.29
C HIS A 75 2.31 -11.36 20.66
N PRO A 76 2.23 -12.66 21.00
CA PRO A 76 3.19 -13.65 20.55
C PRO A 76 3.14 -13.82 19.04
N ILE A 77 4.32 -13.73 18.41
CA ILE A 77 4.58 -13.96 16.99
C ILE A 77 3.96 -15.31 16.59
N LEU A 78 2.93 -15.27 15.74
CA LEU A 78 2.31 -16.46 15.17
C LEU A 78 3.25 -17.06 14.10
N PRO A 79 3.35 -18.40 14.01
CA PRO A 79 4.24 -19.07 13.06
C PRO A 79 3.77 -18.87 11.60
N PRO A 80 4.69 -18.91 10.62
CA PRO A 80 4.40 -18.69 9.21
C PRO A 80 3.41 -19.74 8.71
N ARG A 81 2.33 -19.27 8.08
CA ARG A 81 1.06 -20.00 8.07
C ARG A 81 0.65 -20.50 6.69
N ASN A 82 0.09 -21.71 6.67
CA ASN A 82 -0.41 -22.39 5.48
C ASN A 82 -1.60 -21.60 4.88
N ASN A 83 -1.56 -21.26 3.58
CA ASN A 83 -2.53 -20.36 2.91
C ASN A 83 -4.01 -20.75 3.12
N GLU A 84 -4.32 -22.05 3.18
CA GLU A 84 -5.69 -22.54 3.44
C GLU A 84 -6.20 -22.18 4.85
N THR A 85 -5.30 -22.16 5.83
CA THR A 85 -5.65 -21.76 7.21
C THR A 85 -5.77 -20.24 7.38
N HIS A 86 -5.19 -19.48 6.45
CA HIS A 86 -5.30 -18.03 6.41
C HIS A 86 -6.68 -17.62 5.88
N GLN A 87 -7.10 -18.13 4.73
CA GLN A 87 -8.44 -17.86 4.18
C GLN A 87 -9.56 -18.22 5.16
N GLN A 88 -9.47 -19.36 5.82
CA GLN A 88 -10.43 -19.74 6.87
C GLN A 88 -10.47 -18.75 8.04
N ARG A 89 -9.34 -18.14 8.41
CA ARG A 89 -9.31 -17.10 9.46
C ARG A 89 -9.95 -15.81 8.97
N VAL A 90 -9.63 -15.36 7.77
CA VAL A 90 -10.20 -14.15 7.17
C VAL A 90 -11.72 -14.29 7.05
N GLU A 91 -12.20 -15.44 6.58
CA GLU A 91 -13.64 -15.77 6.51
C GLU A 91 -14.29 -15.80 7.89
N GLU A 92 -13.61 -16.36 8.89
CA GLU A 92 -14.10 -16.40 10.26
C GLU A 92 -14.20 -14.99 10.87
N PHE A 93 -13.22 -14.12 10.62
CA PHE A 93 -13.26 -12.72 11.04
C PHE A 93 -14.41 -11.97 10.38
N ALA A 94 -14.56 -12.08 9.06
CA ALA A 94 -15.68 -11.47 8.34
C ALA A 94 -17.04 -11.97 8.87
N ARG A 95 -17.15 -13.26 9.16
CA ARG A 95 -18.36 -13.85 9.74
C ARG A 95 -18.68 -13.27 11.11
N ARG A 96 -17.68 -13.08 11.98
CA ARG A 96 -17.86 -12.51 13.31
C ARG A 96 -18.25 -11.05 13.27
N LEU A 97 -17.63 -10.26 12.39
CA LEU A 97 -17.97 -8.83 12.21
C LEU A 97 -19.42 -8.61 11.78
N ARG A 98 -19.99 -9.54 11.00
CA ARG A 98 -21.39 -9.48 10.56
C ARG A 98 -22.41 -9.87 11.61
N GLN A 99 -21.98 -10.47 12.73
CA GLN A 99 -22.91 -10.80 13.81
C GLN A 99 -23.26 -9.51 14.54
N GLU A 100 -24.56 -9.26 14.77
CA GLU A 100 -25.10 -8.06 15.42
C GLU A 100 -24.67 -8.00 16.89
N GLU A 101 -23.40 -7.66 17.11
CA GLU A 101 -22.79 -7.53 18.41
C GLU A 101 -22.92 -6.09 18.94
N SER A 102 -22.79 -5.93 20.25
CA SER A 102 -22.84 -4.60 20.86
C SER A 102 -21.73 -3.70 20.28
N PRO A 103 -21.93 -2.37 20.17
CA PRO A 103 -20.92 -1.46 19.60
C PRO A 103 -19.54 -1.55 20.26
N GLN A 104 -19.50 -1.85 21.56
CA GLN A 104 -18.25 -2.02 22.31
C GLN A 104 -17.47 -3.25 21.86
N VAL A 105 -18.16 -4.38 21.67
CA VAL A 105 -17.55 -5.62 21.21
C VAL A 105 -17.13 -5.49 19.74
N LEU A 106 -17.94 -4.84 18.91
CA LEU A 106 -17.57 -4.51 17.53
C LEU A 106 -16.29 -3.67 17.49
N PHE A 107 -16.19 -2.63 18.33
CA PHE A 107 -14.99 -1.80 18.40
C PHE A 107 -13.75 -2.62 18.78
N GLU A 108 -13.84 -3.49 19.79
CA GLU A 108 -12.73 -4.37 20.17
C GLU A 108 -12.35 -5.32 19.03
N MET A 109 -13.32 -5.92 18.34
CA MET A 109 -13.05 -6.78 17.18
C MET A 109 -12.38 -6.05 16.03
N LEU A 110 -12.83 -4.82 15.72
CA LEU A 110 -12.23 -4.02 14.65
C LEU A 110 -10.81 -3.58 15.02
N ARG A 111 -10.59 -3.20 16.28
CA ARG A 111 -9.25 -2.86 16.77
C ARG A 111 -8.31 -4.05 16.64
N ASP A 112 -8.72 -5.22 17.13
CA ASP A 112 -7.91 -6.44 17.04
C ASP A 112 -7.61 -6.81 15.57
N LEU A 113 -8.57 -6.62 14.66
CA LEU A 113 -8.36 -6.82 13.22
C LEU A 113 -7.32 -5.86 12.64
N VAL A 114 -7.38 -4.57 12.98
CA VAL A 114 -6.42 -3.57 12.52
C VAL A 114 -5.03 -3.86 13.10
N GLU A 115 -4.93 -4.21 14.37
CA GLU A 115 -3.66 -4.59 15.01
C GLU A 115 -3.02 -5.80 14.33
N ASP A 116 -3.81 -6.82 13.98
CA ASP A 116 -3.35 -7.98 13.21
C ASP A 116 -2.87 -7.55 11.82
N ALA A 117 -3.66 -6.74 11.09
CA ALA A 117 -3.30 -6.27 9.75
C ALA A 117 -2.00 -5.45 9.72
N VAL A 118 -1.83 -4.54 10.69
CA VAL A 118 -0.62 -3.74 10.86
C VAL A 118 0.58 -4.64 11.24
N SER A 119 0.36 -5.64 12.08
CA SER A 119 1.41 -6.60 12.44
C SER A 119 1.91 -7.40 11.23
N PHE A 120 1.01 -7.83 10.34
CA PHE A 120 1.37 -8.52 9.10
C PHE A 120 2.12 -7.61 8.12
N SER A 121 1.76 -6.33 8.05
CA SER A 121 2.50 -5.31 7.28
C SER A 121 3.96 -5.24 7.74
N GLY A 122 4.21 -5.16 9.06
CA GLY A 122 5.55 -5.11 9.62
C GLY A 122 6.39 -6.39 9.42
N GLN A 123 5.74 -7.54 9.19
CA GLN A 123 6.39 -8.83 8.97
C GLN A 123 6.68 -9.14 7.49
N LYS A 124 6.43 -8.19 6.58
CA LYS A 124 6.51 -8.38 5.11
C LYS A 124 5.50 -9.42 4.58
N GLU A 125 4.46 -9.73 5.35
CA GLU A 125 3.34 -10.58 4.92
C GLU A 125 2.25 -9.72 4.25
N GLY A 126 2.63 -8.98 3.20
CA GLY A 126 1.78 -7.95 2.58
C GLY A 126 0.40 -8.47 2.13
N TYR A 127 0.31 -9.68 1.58
CA TYR A 127 -0.98 -10.27 1.19
C TYR A 127 -1.92 -10.52 2.37
N ALA A 128 -1.40 -10.96 3.52
CA ALA A 128 -2.22 -11.20 4.71
C ALA A 128 -2.75 -9.88 5.28
N ALA A 129 -1.89 -8.85 5.32
CA ALA A 129 -2.30 -7.50 5.70
C ALA A 129 -3.40 -6.96 4.78
N LEU A 130 -3.21 -7.08 3.46
CA LEU A 130 -4.18 -6.67 2.45
C LEU A 130 -5.52 -7.41 2.61
N ASP A 131 -5.52 -8.72 2.80
CA ASP A 131 -6.77 -9.48 2.98
C ASP A 131 -7.57 -9.00 4.20
N LEU A 132 -6.91 -8.68 5.31
CA LEU A 132 -7.58 -8.14 6.50
C LEU A 132 -8.11 -6.72 6.29
N PHE A 133 -7.31 -5.84 5.66
CA PHE A 133 -7.79 -4.50 5.28
C PHE A 133 -8.95 -4.56 4.28
N ALA A 134 -8.95 -5.53 3.37
CA ALA A 134 -10.05 -5.73 2.44
C ALA A 134 -11.34 -6.11 3.18
N VAL A 135 -11.28 -7.00 4.18
CA VAL A 135 -12.43 -7.31 5.04
C VAL A 135 -12.95 -6.07 5.75
N LEU A 136 -12.06 -5.28 6.36
CA LEU A 136 -12.45 -4.07 7.07
C LEU A 136 -13.22 -3.09 6.16
N ILE A 137 -12.68 -2.84 4.96
CA ILE A 137 -13.31 -1.93 4.00
C ILE A 137 -14.60 -2.52 3.44
N ASP A 138 -14.62 -3.81 3.07
CA ASP A 138 -15.80 -4.47 2.52
C ASP A 138 -16.97 -4.44 3.53
N GLU A 139 -16.72 -4.71 4.81
CA GLU A 139 -17.74 -4.61 5.85
C GLU A 139 -18.20 -3.15 6.06
N ARG A 140 -17.28 -2.17 6.05
CA ARG A 140 -17.64 -0.74 6.09
C ARG A 140 -18.52 -0.32 4.90
N LEU A 141 -18.26 -0.87 3.71
CA LEU A 141 -19.02 -0.62 2.49
C LEU A 141 -20.42 -1.25 2.55
N LEU A 142 -20.60 -2.33 3.31
CA LEU A 142 -21.91 -2.94 3.56
C LEU A 142 -22.65 -2.30 4.75
N GLU A 143 -21.93 -1.66 5.68
CA GLU A 143 -22.51 -1.05 6.87
C GLU A 143 -23.43 0.14 6.51
N LEU A 144 -24.63 0.10 7.10
CA LEU A 144 -25.70 1.09 6.93
C LEU A 144 -26.10 1.75 8.24
N ASN A 145 -25.71 1.17 9.39
CA ASN A 145 -26.05 1.69 10.69
C ASN A 145 -25.19 2.93 11.01
N PRO A 146 -25.81 4.09 11.25
CA PRO A 146 -25.08 5.33 11.52
C PRO A 146 -24.35 5.31 12.87
N VAL A 147 -24.68 4.38 13.78
CA VAL A 147 -24.02 4.25 15.09
C VAL A 147 -22.68 3.54 14.98
N THR A 148 -22.58 2.52 14.12
CA THR A 148 -21.37 1.70 13.95
C THR A 148 -20.47 2.23 12.85
N THR A 149 -21.03 2.95 11.87
CA THR A 149 -20.29 3.62 10.79
C THR A 149 -19.05 4.40 11.29
N PRO A 150 -19.14 5.27 12.32
CA PRO A 150 -17.99 5.99 12.83
C PRO A 150 -16.89 5.08 13.40
N LEU A 151 -17.24 3.93 13.98
CA LEU A 151 -16.28 2.98 14.54
C LEU A 151 -15.42 2.36 13.43
N PHE A 152 -16.05 1.93 12.33
CA PHE A 152 -15.31 1.46 11.17
C PHE A 152 -14.46 2.56 10.55
N ASP A 153 -15.00 3.77 10.44
CA ASP A 153 -14.24 4.88 9.87
C ASP A 153 -13.00 5.21 10.72
N GLU A 154 -13.13 5.25 12.05
CA GLU A 154 -12.02 5.43 12.98
C GLU A 154 -10.95 4.33 12.84
N MET A 155 -11.36 3.08 12.69
CA MET A 155 -10.44 1.94 12.56
C MET A 155 -9.73 1.93 11.19
N ILE A 156 -10.42 2.33 10.12
CA ILE A 156 -9.79 2.55 8.82
C ILE A 156 -8.77 3.69 8.90
N ASP A 157 -9.12 4.80 9.56
CA ASP A 157 -8.24 5.95 9.73
C ASP A 157 -6.97 5.54 10.51
N ALA A 158 -7.11 4.74 11.55
CA ALA A 158 -6.00 4.20 12.33
C ALA A 158 -5.06 3.29 11.51
N GLY A 159 -5.60 2.53 10.55
CA GLY A 159 -4.84 1.61 9.72
C GLY A 159 -4.32 2.21 8.40
N MET A 160 -4.73 3.43 8.04
CA MET A 160 -4.56 3.99 6.70
C MET A 160 -3.08 4.05 6.25
N TYR A 161 -2.19 4.53 7.13
CA TYR A 161 -0.77 4.64 6.83
C TYR A 161 -0.13 3.27 6.51
N SER A 162 -0.49 2.24 7.27
CA SER A 162 -0.01 0.88 7.01
C SER A 162 -0.61 0.30 5.72
N LEU A 163 -1.87 0.58 5.43
CA LEU A 163 -2.51 0.17 4.18
C LEU A 163 -1.82 0.82 2.97
N GLU A 164 -1.57 2.12 3.02
CA GLU A 164 -0.84 2.87 1.98
C GLU A 164 0.55 2.28 1.74
N ALA A 165 1.31 2.05 2.81
CA ALA A 165 2.64 1.47 2.72
C ALA A 165 2.61 0.10 2.02
N VAL A 166 1.69 -0.78 2.43
CA VAL A 166 1.59 -2.13 1.85
C VAL A 166 1.09 -2.10 0.41
N LEU A 167 0.10 -1.25 0.09
CA LEU A 167 -0.40 -1.13 -1.29
C LEU A 167 0.65 -0.56 -2.23
N THR A 168 1.42 0.43 -1.78
CA THR A 168 2.51 1.04 -2.56
C THR A 168 3.67 0.06 -2.73
N GLU A 169 4.03 -0.68 -1.68
CA GLU A 169 5.03 -1.74 -1.77
C GLU A 169 4.57 -2.86 -2.72
N ALA A 170 3.31 -3.28 -2.60
CA ALA A 170 2.73 -4.32 -3.44
C ALA A 170 2.55 -3.89 -4.91
N SER A 171 2.33 -2.60 -5.16
CA SER A 171 2.23 -2.05 -6.51
C SER A 171 3.60 -1.82 -7.15
N SER A 172 4.64 -1.55 -6.37
CA SER A 172 6.00 -1.29 -6.87
C SER A 172 6.89 -2.54 -6.96
N ASN A 173 6.63 -3.57 -6.15
CA ASN A 173 7.39 -4.80 -6.15
C ASN A 173 6.95 -5.76 -7.27
N THR A 174 7.86 -6.02 -8.20
CA THR A 174 7.72 -7.07 -9.21
C THR A 174 8.47 -8.32 -8.77
N LEU A 175 7.75 -9.44 -8.58
CA LEU A 175 8.35 -10.74 -8.31
C LEU A 175 8.69 -11.42 -9.63
N PHE A 176 9.85 -12.07 -9.70
CA PHE A 176 10.20 -12.92 -10.83
C PHE A 176 9.44 -14.25 -10.73
N ASP A 177 8.53 -14.48 -11.67
CA ASP A 177 7.83 -15.75 -11.79
C ASP A 177 8.70 -16.75 -12.56
N LYS A 178 9.11 -17.83 -11.87
CA LYS A 178 9.94 -18.90 -12.42
C LYS A 178 9.22 -19.71 -13.50
N ASP A 179 7.89 -19.76 -13.47
CA ASP A 179 7.10 -20.59 -14.38
C ASP A 179 6.83 -19.87 -15.70
N THR A 180 6.68 -18.54 -15.66
CA THR A 180 6.47 -17.72 -16.87
C THR A 180 7.73 -16.99 -17.34
N ALA A 181 8.83 -17.06 -16.57
CA ALA A 181 10.08 -16.33 -16.80
C ALA A 181 9.85 -14.81 -16.99
N ALA A 182 8.83 -14.26 -16.33
CA ALA A 182 8.42 -12.87 -16.43
C ALA A 182 8.36 -12.21 -15.03
N LEU A 183 8.62 -10.91 -14.99
CA LEU A 183 8.39 -10.11 -13.79
C LEU A 183 6.88 -9.83 -13.69
N SER A 184 6.24 -10.42 -12.69
CA SER A 184 4.82 -10.19 -12.39
C SER A 184 4.70 -9.28 -11.16
N PRO A 185 3.91 -8.19 -11.22
CA PRO A 185 3.65 -7.40 -10.03
C PRO A 185 2.99 -8.24 -8.94
N LEU A 186 3.27 -7.93 -7.68
CA LEU A 186 2.60 -8.56 -6.53
C LEU A 186 1.07 -8.41 -6.66
N LEU A 187 0.61 -7.24 -7.09
CA LEU A 187 -0.77 -6.99 -7.47
C LEU A 187 -0.95 -7.22 -8.98
N ASN A 188 -1.47 -8.39 -9.34
CA ASN A 188 -1.98 -8.57 -10.70
C ASN A 188 -3.10 -7.56 -11.02
N ALA A 189 -3.34 -7.30 -12.30
CA ALA A 189 -4.31 -6.29 -12.74
C ALA A 189 -5.71 -6.49 -12.15
N GLN A 190 -6.17 -7.74 -11.98
CA GLN A 190 -7.47 -8.04 -11.41
C GLN A 190 -7.56 -7.68 -9.93
N VAL A 191 -6.53 -8.00 -9.15
CA VAL A 191 -6.47 -7.69 -7.72
C VAL A 191 -6.35 -6.18 -7.53
N ARG A 192 -5.51 -5.51 -8.34
CA ARG A 192 -5.36 -4.05 -8.31
C ARG A 192 -6.65 -3.32 -8.64
N HIS A 193 -7.38 -3.72 -9.69
CA HIS A 193 -8.70 -3.17 -10.00
C HIS A 193 -9.68 -3.29 -8.82
N ARG A 194 -9.74 -4.46 -8.16
CA ARG A 194 -10.61 -4.64 -6.99
C ARG A 194 -10.25 -3.72 -5.82
N TRP A 195 -8.96 -3.44 -5.62
CA TRP A 195 -8.52 -2.47 -4.63
C TRP A 195 -8.90 -1.04 -5.01
N LEU A 196 -8.71 -0.66 -6.26
CA LEU A 196 -9.14 0.65 -6.76
C LEU A 196 -10.66 0.84 -6.62
N GLU A 197 -11.46 -0.18 -6.93
CA GLU A 197 -12.92 -0.17 -6.74
C GLU A 197 -13.30 0.02 -5.25
N ARG A 198 -12.62 -0.69 -4.33
CA ARG A 198 -12.86 -0.56 -2.88
C ARG A 198 -12.53 0.83 -2.37
N LEU A 199 -11.34 1.33 -2.68
CA LEU A 199 -10.90 2.66 -2.24
C LEU A 199 -11.79 3.75 -2.83
N PHE A 200 -12.16 3.63 -4.11
CA PHE A 200 -13.08 4.56 -4.76
C PHE A 200 -14.47 4.54 -4.13
N ALA A 201 -15.03 3.36 -3.83
CA ALA A 201 -16.32 3.24 -3.16
C ALA A 201 -16.28 3.80 -1.72
N LEU A 202 -15.18 3.58 -1.00
CA LEU A 202 -14.97 4.10 0.35
C LEU A 202 -14.93 5.63 0.32
N TRP A 203 -14.15 6.19 -0.60
CA TRP A 203 -14.07 7.64 -0.81
C TRP A 203 -15.44 8.25 -1.09
N LEU A 204 -16.26 7.63 -1.94
CA LEU A 204 -17.62 8.11 -2.19
C LEU A 204 -18.49 8.11 -0.92
N LYS A 205 -18.45 7.04 -0.12
CA LYS A 205 -19.19 7.00 1.15
C LYS A 205 -18.76 8.12 2.11
N ARG A 206 -17.45 8.40 2.16
CA ARG A 206 -16.89 9.44 3.04
C ARG A 206 -17.16 10.86 2.53
N LEU A 207 -17.17 11.07 1.21
CA LEU A 207 -17.64 12.30 0.57
C LEU A 207 -19.11 12.58 0.90
N ASP A 208 -19.97 11.57 0.84
CA ASP A 208 -21.39 11.70 1.19
C ASP A 208 -21.59 12.04 2.67
N ALA A 209 -20.71 11.53 3.53
CA ALA A 209 -20.65 11.88 4.95
C ALA A 209 -20.02 13.26 5.23
N HIS A 210 -19.64 14.01 4.19
CA HIS A 210 -18.99 15.33 4.28
C HIS A 210 -17.70 15.33 5.09
N ARG A 211 -16.99 14.19 5.13
CA ARG A 211 -15.63 14.16 5.66
C ARG A 211 -14.69 14.80 4.63
N VAL A 212 -13.82 15.69 5.10
CA VAL A 212 -12.74 16.24 4.28
C VAL A 212 -11.66 15.16 4.24
N GLU A 213 -11.41 14.62 3.05
CA GLU A 213 -10.49 13.51 2.89
C GLU A 213 -9.75 13.67 1.56
N GLU A 214 -8.49 14.06 1.66
CA GLU A 214 -7.58 14.26 0.52
C GLU A 214 -6.71 13.02 0.30
N ASP A 215 -6.46 12.24 1.36
CA ASP A 215 -5.58 11.07 1.36
C ASP A 215 -6.08 9.92 0.46
N LEU A 216 -7.39 9.62 0.45
CA LEU A 216 -7.93 8.52 -0.35
C LEU A 216 -7.78 8.74 -1.87
N PRO A 217 -8.15 9.91 -2.43
CA PRO A 217 -7.85 10.24 -3.82
C PRO A 217 -6.37 10.07 -4.19
N GLU A 218 -5.47 10.54 -3.33
CA GLU A 218 -4.02 10.44 -3.54
C GLU A 218 -3.58 8.98 -3.55
N LEU A 219 -3.99 8.19 -2.56
CA LEU A 219 -3.73 6.75 -2.50
C LEU A 219 -4.26 6.00 -3.74
N ILE A 220 -5.46 6.34 -4.22
CA ILE A 220 -6.01 5.74 -5.45
C ILE A 220 -5.10 6.02 -6.64
N LEU A 221 -4.54 7.23 -6.75
CA LEU A 221 -3.63 7.60 -7.84
C LEU A 221 -2.28 6.91 -7.71
N ASP A 222 -1.75 6.75 -6.50
CA ASP A 222 -0.46 6.10 -6.23
C ASP A 222 -0.49 4.59 -6.51
N VAL A 223 -1.63 3.95 -6.25
CA VAL A 223 -1.81 2.52 -6.54
C VAL A 223 -2.10 2.28 -8.03
N ALA A 224 -2.70 3.25 -8.72
CA ALA A 224 -3.14 3.09 -10.10
C ALA A 224 -1.97 3.09 -11.09
N TRP A 225 -1.99 2.11 -11.98
CA TRP A 225 -1.07 2.04 -13.11
C TRP A 225 -1.66 2.71 -14.35
N SER A 226 -0.81 2.98 -15.35
CA SER A 226 -1.24 3.58 -16.62
C SER A 226 -2.36 2.80 -17.32
N GLU A 227 -2.40 1.48 -17.15
CA GLU A 227 -3.44 0.61 -17.69
C GLU A 227 -4.79 0.74 -16.96
N ASP A 228 -4.80 1.17 -15.70
CA ASP A 228 -6.01 1.29 -14.89
C ASP A 228 -6.76 2.62 -15.13
N ILE A 229 -6.13 3.58 -15.83
CA ILE A 229 -6.68 4.92 -16.06
C ILE A 229 -8.06 4.85 -16.74
N LEU A 230 -8.24 3.94 -17.70
CA LEU A 230 -9.52 3.76 -18.38
C LEU A 230 -10.59 3.20 -17.43
N HIS A 231 -10.20 2.30 -16.54
CA HIS A 231 -11.08 1.73 -15.53
C HIS A 231 -11.52 2.80 -14.52
N LEU A 232 -10.59 3.57 -13.95
CA LEU A 232 -10.90 4.68 -13.05
C LEU A 232 -11.80 5.74 -13.69
N ARG A 233 -11.54 6.11 -14.96
CA ARG A 233 -12.43 6.99 -15.71
C ARG A 233 -13.83 6.42 -15.85
N SER A 234 -13.95 5.13 -16.14
CA SER A 234 -15.25 4.46 -16.23
C SER A 234 -16.00 4.51 -14.90
N LEU A 235 -15.32 4.27 -13.77
CA LEU A 235 -15.93 4.37 -12.44
C LEU A 235 -16.47 5.78 -12.19
N VAL A 236 -15.64 6.81 -12.37
CA VAL A 236 -16.04 8.22 -12.19
C VAL A 236 -17.19 8.61 -13.11
N GLN A 237 -17.11 8.25 -14.40
CA GLN A 237 -18.17 8.56 -15.36
C GLN A 237 -19.48 7.83 -15.02
N SER A 238 -19.41 6.59 -14.56
CA SER A 238 -20.60 5.85 -14.13
C SER A 238 -21.29 6.54 -12.96
N GLU A 239 -20.53 7.05 -12.00
CA GLU A 239 -21.06 7.82 -10.88
C GLU A 239 -21.65 9.15 -11.32
N LEU A 240 -20.97 9.91 -12.18
CA LEU A 240 -21.51 11.16 -12.72
C LEU A 240 -22.80 10.93 -13.53
N GLN A 241 -22.92 9.82 -14.24
CA GLN A 241 -24.11 9.46 -15.03
C GLN A 241 -25.29 8.95 -14.20
N LYS A 242 -25.04 8.33 -13.03
CA LYS A 242 -26.10 7.89 -12.11
C LYS A 242 -26.95 9.03 -11.57
N HIS A 243 -26.52 10.28 -11.75
CA HIS A 243 -27.19 11.47 -11.26
C HIS A 243 -27.84 12.23 -12.43
N PRO A 244 -29.03 11.83 -12.91
CA PRO A 244 -29.74 12.62 -13.89
C PRO A 244 -30.11 13.96 -13.25
N GLN A 245 -29.72 15.04 -13.93
CA GLN A 245 -30.13 16.40 -13.64
C GLN A 245 -31.64 16.43 -13.32
N THR A 246 -31.99 16.58 -12.05
CA THR A 246 -33.36 16.91 -11.65
C THR A 246 -33.61 18.33 -12.10
N ALA A 247 -34.00 18.48 -13.36
CA ALA A 247 -34.14 19.75 -14.07
C ALA A 247 -35.09 20.76 -13.37
N HIS A 248 -35.81 20.36 -12.32
CA HIS A 248 -36.83 21.15 -11.64
C HIS A 248 -36.71 21.19 -10.11
N ALA A 249 -35.57 20.80 -9.52
CA ALA A 249 -35.35 21.00 -8.09
C ALA A 249 -34.89 22.45 -7.82
N ASN A 250 -35.81 23.31 -7.37
CA ASN A 250 -35.51 24.69 -6.90
C ASN A 250 -34.65 24.73 -5.61
N ILE A 251 -34.10 23.59 -5.17
CA ILE A 251 -33.29 23.46 -3.98
C ILE A 251 -31.88 23.11 -4.44
N VAL A 252 -30.93 23.98 -4.09
CA VAL A 252 -29.51 23.71 -4.29
C VAL A 252 -29.08 22.61 -3.32
N ASP A 253 -28.86 21.41 -3.84
CA ASP A 253 -28.26 20.32 -3.08
C ASP A 253 -26.73 20.52 -3.04
N PHE A 254 -26.25 21.13 -1.95
CA PHE A 254 -24.84 21.43 -1.75
C PHE A 254 -23.98 20.17 -1.65
N SER A 255 -24.52 19.09 -1.08
CA SER A 255 -23.86 17.78 -0.96
C SER A 255 -23.63 17.18 -2.34
N HIS A 256 -24.66 17.23 -3.19
CA HIS A 256 -24.55 16.81 -4.59
C HIS A 256 -23.53 17.64 -5.38
N GLN A 257 -23.58 18.97 -5.24
CA GLN A 257 -22.63 19.86 -5.92
C GLN A 257 -21.19 19.61 -5.46
N TYR A 258 -20.99 19.35 -4.18
CA TYR A 258 -19.68 19.01 -3.62
C TYR A 258 -19.15 17.69 -4.20
N ARG A 259 -19.95 16.61 -4.14
CA ARG A 259 -19.59 15.31 -4.73
C ARG A 259 -19.26 15.42 -6.21
N THR A 260 -20.08 16.12 -6.97
CA THR A 260 -19.86 16.32 -8.42
C THR A 260 -18.53 17.04 -8.68
N LYS A 261 -18.25 18.12 -7.94
CA LYS A 261 -16.99 18.86 -8.06
C LYS A 261 -15.77 18.03 -7.66
N ALA A 262 -15.88 17.21 -6.61
CA ALA A 262 -14.81 16.31 -6.19
C ALA A 262 -14.49 15.28 -7.28
N LEU A 263 -15.52 14.64 -7.85
CA LEU A 263 -15.38 13.70 -8.97
C LEU A 263 -14.80 14.36 -10.23
N GLU A 264 -15.24 15.57 -10.56
CA GLU A 264 -14.68 16.34 -11.68
C GLU A 264 -13.22 16.75 -11.45
N LYS A 265 -12.84 17.07 -10.21
CA LYS A 265 -11.44 17.38 -9.84
C LYS A 265 -10.57 16.13 -10.04
N PHE A 266 -10.98 15.00 -9.47
CA PHE A 266 -10.27 13.73 -9.61
C PHE A 266 -10.13 13.31 -11.08
N LEU A 267 -11.17 13.48 -11.90
CA LEU A 267 -11.11 13.17 -13.33
C LEU A 267 -10.08 14.03 -14.09
N LYS A 268 -9.80 15.25 -13.63
CA LYS A 268 -8.78 16.14 -14.22
C LYS A 268 -7.35 15.74 -13.83
N GLU A 269 -7.18 15.13 -12.66
CA GLU A 269 -5.90 14.63 -12.17
C GLU A 269 -5.47 13.36 -12.91
N LEU A 270 -6.42 12.56 -13.40
CA LEU A 270 -6.14 11.39 -14.23
C LEU A 270 -5.45 11.79 -15.56
N PRO A 271 -4.32 11.14 -15.92
CA PRO A 271 -3.61 11.44 -17.16
C PRO A 271 -4.51 11.33 -18.40
N ARG A 272 -4.34 12.27 -19.34
CA ARG A 272 -4.99 12.21 -20.65
C ARG A 272 -4.17 11.31 -21.56
N THR A 273 -4.60 10.05 -21.68
CA THR A 273 -4.15 9.14 -22.72
C THR A 273 -4.42 9.70 -24.12
#